data_AF-A0AAX1ZH61-F1
#
_entry.id   AF-A0AAX1ZH61-F1
#
_cell.length_a   1.000
_cell.length_b   1.000
_cell.length_c   1.000
_cell.angle_alpha   90.00
_cell.angle_beta   90.00
_cell.angle_gamma   90.00
#
_symmetry.space_group_name_H-M   'P 1'
#
loop_
_entity.id
_entity.type
_entity.pdbx_description
1 polymer ?
#
loop_
_entity_poly.entity_id
_entity_poly.type
_entity_poly.pdbx_seq_one_letter_code
_entity_poly.pdbx_strand_id
1 'polypeptide(L)'
;TFYNYFHSKERLIEMCLLLQKDTLMEKVRVEIETTHYSTFAHKLRQIYHLHANLKSAYYLLFKAIFEIKTSYPTAYQTAIRYRRWIKNEIFCLLMETKKAVSYAEAEIFIFMIDGAVLGLLTSDRVEEQTKLLDYFLVRIN
;
A
#
# COMPACT_ATOMS: atom_id res chain seq x y z
N THR A 1 27.73 18.94 -0.76
CA THR A 1 26.82 18.39 -1.80
C THR A 1 26.74 16.87 -1.66
N PHE A 2 25.65 16.24 -2.16
CA PHE A 2 25.24 14.81 -2.04
C PHE A 2 25.85 13.96 -0.89
N TYR A 3 27.14 13.60 -0.99
CA TYR A 3 27.85 12.79 0.00
C TYR A 3 27.89 13.39 1.42
N ASN A 4 27.79 14.71 1.56
CA ASN A 4 27.70 15.36 2.89
C ASN A 4 26.38 15.04 3.62
N TYR A 5 25.31 14.75 2.88
CA TYR A 5 23.98 14.49 3.44
C TYR A 5 23.66 13.00 3.48
N PHE A 6 24.04 12.26 2.44
CA PHE A 6 23.62 10.87 2.27
C PHE A 6 24.74 9.86 2.49
N HIS A 7 26.01 10.26 2.41
CA HIS A 7 27.18 9.38 2.56
C HIS A 7 27.34 8.24 1.53
N SER A 8 26.26 7.63 1.04
CA SER A 8 26.27 6.59 0.01
C SER A 8 24.94 6.52 -0.74
N LYS A 9 24.95 5.82 -1.90
CA LYS A 9 23.72 5.49 -2.64
C LYS A 9 22.78 4.61 -1.82
N GLU A 10 23.31 3.68 -1.05
CA GLU A 10 22.52 2.79 -0.18
C GLU A 10 21.74 3.61 0.87
N ARG A 11 22.42 4.53 1.55
CA ARG A 11 21.78 5.43 2.53
C ARG A 11 20.73 6.33 1.90
N LEU A 12 20.97 6.85 0.69
CA LEU A 12 19.94 7.58 -0.04
C LEU A 12 18.68 6.71 -0.25
N ILE A 13 18.85 5.47 -0.74
CA ILE A 13 17.73 4.56 -1.00
C ILE A 13 16.96 4.24 0.29
N GLU A 14 17.68 3.96 1.39
CA GLU A 14 17.07 3.74 2.70
C GLU A 14 16.23 4.95 3.15
N MET A 15 16.80 6.16 3.09
CA MET A 15 16.10 7.38 3.48
C MET A 15 14.88 7.66 2.61
N CYS A 16 14.98 7.44 1.30
CA CYS A 16 13.84 7.58 0.40
C CYS A 16 12.71 6.61 0.76
N LEU A 17 13.01 5.32 0.99
CA LEU A 17 11.97 4.35 1.36
C LEU A 17 11.39 4.63 2.75
N LEU A 18 12.18 5.09 3.71
CA LEU A 18 11.69 5.51 5.02
C LEU A 18 10.71 6.68 4.89
N LEU A 19 11.07 7.72 4.12
CA LEU A 19 10.20 8.87 3.89
C LEU A 19 8.90 8.47 3.19
N GLN A 20 8.95 7.64 2.14
CA GLN A 20 7.76 7.16 1.46
C GLN A 20 6.88 6.31 2.39
N LYS A 21 7.49 5.43 3.19
CA LYS A 21 6.81 4.63 4.21
C LYS A 21 6.07 5.52 5.20
N ASP A 22 6.75 6.47 5.82
CA ASP A 22 6.17 7.31 6.87
C ASP A 22 5.05 8.21 6.32
N THR A 23 5.26 8.79 5.14
CA THR A 23 4.24 9.58 4.45
C THR A 23 2.98 8.77 4.17
N LEU A 24 3.14 7.52 3.75
CA LEU A 24 2.01 6.67 3.40
C LEU A 24 1.30 6.12 4.64
N MET A 25 2.05 5.76 5.70
CA MET A 25 1.47 5.39 6.99
C MET A 25 0.58 6.50 7.55
N GLU A 26 1.06 7.75 7.49
CA GLU A 26 0.29 8.89 7.99
C GLU A 26 -1.02 9.09 7.21
N LYS A 27 -0.95 9.06 5.87
CA LYS A 27 -2.15 9.17 5.03
C LYS A 27 -3.16 8.07 5.32
N VAL A 28 -2.70 6.82 5.45
CA VAL A 28 -3.60 5.70 5.77
C VAL A 28 -4.24 5.88 7.15
N ARG A 29 -3.49 6.32 8.16
CA ARG A 29 -4.05 6.59 9.50
C ARG A 29 -5.13 7.66 9.44
N VAL A 30 -4.90 8.76 8.72
CA VAL A 30 -5.92 9.80 8.51
C VAL A 30 -7.19 9.21 7.89
N GLU A 31 -7.08 8.37 6.85
CA GLU A 31 -8.26 7.72 6.24
C GLU A 31 -9.00 6.79 7.22
N ILE A 32 -8.27 6.08 8.08
CA ILE A 32 -8.83 5.15 9.07
C ILE A 32 -9.54 5.90 10.21
N GLU A 33 -8.88 6.92 10.76
CA GLU A 33 -9.35 7.69 11.92
C GLU A 33 -10.43 8.71 11.54
N THR A 34 -10.62 9.00 10.25
CA THR A 34 -11.71 9.87 9.79
C THR A 34 -13.06 9.20 10.06
N THR A 35 -13.74 9.68 11.11
CA THR A 35 -14.99 9.11 11.63
C THR A 35 -16.25 9.80 11.11
N HIS A 36 -16.19 11.09 10.76
CA HIS A 36 -17.42 11.88 10.74
C HIS A 36 -18.36 11.65 9.54
N TYR A 37 -17.89 11.06 8.43
CA TYR A 37 -18.73 10.78 7.23
C TYR A 37 -18.23 9.61 6.35
N SER A 38 -17.24 8.84 6.81
CA SER A 38 -16.57 7.82 6.00
C SER A 38 -17.12 6.43 6.31
N THR A 39 -17.85 5.84 5.35
CA THR A 39 -18.25 4.43 5.45
C THR A 39 -17.02 3.52 5.37
N PHE A 40 -17.12 2.31 5.89
CA PHE A 40 -16.05 1.31 5.76
C PHE A 40 -15.60 1.11 4.30
N ALA A 41 -16.57 1.03 3.37
CA ALA A 41 -16.28 0.92 1.94
C ALA A 41 -15.54 2.16 1.40
N HIS A 42 -15.89 3.35 1.88
CA HIS A 42 -15.17 4.58 1.55
C HIS A 42 -13.72 4.53 2.05
N LYS A 43 -13.47 4.14 3.32
CA LYS A 43 -12.11 4.01 3.86
C LYS A 43 -11.23 3.07 3.02
N LEU A 44 -11.75 1.87 2.71
CA LEU A 44 -11.02 0.91 1.87
C LEU A 44 -10.74 1.48 0.48
N ARG A 45 -11.71 2.18 -0.14
CA ARG A 45 -11.50 2.80 -1.45
C ARG A 45 -10.41 3.86 -1.41
N GLN A 46 -10.37 4.70 -0.38
CA GLN A 46 -9.30 5.70 -0.24
C GLN A 46 -7.93 5.05 -0.03
N ILE A 47 -7.84 4.02 0.82
CA ILE A 47 -6.61 3.26 1.00
C ILE A 47 -6.17 2.61 -0.32
N TYR A 48 -7.10 2.03 -1.09
CA TYR A 48 -6.79 1.49 -2.41
C TYR A 48 -6.19 2.57 -3.33
N HIS A 49 -6.81 3.75 -3.43
CA HIS A 49 -6.30 4.84 -4.28
C HIS A 49 -4.97 5.41 -3.81
N LEU A 50 -4.71 5.40 -2.50
CA LEU A 50 -3.41 5.75 -1.95
C LEU A 50 -2.30 4.79 -2.41
N HIS A 51 -2.61 3.57 -2.88
CA HIS A 51 -1.61 2.58 -3.26
C HIS A 51 -1.59 2.25 -4.75
N ALA A 52 -2.76 2.10 -5.38
CA ALA A 52 -2.94 1.70 -6.77
C ALA A 52 -2.74 2.86 -7.75
N ASN A 53 -1.59 3.54 -7.68
CA ASN A 53 -1.25 4.66 -8.56
C ASN A 53 0.28 4.76 -8.72
N LEU A 54 0.76 4.91 -9.96
CA LEU A 54 2.20 5.04 -10.25
C LEU A 54 2.85 6.32 -9.69
N LYS A 55 2.04 7.34 -9.37
CA LYS A 55 2.48 8.56 -8.68
C LYS A 55 2.39 8.45 -7.14
N SER A 56 1.92 7.33 -6.62
CA SER A 56 1.85 7.12 -5.17
C SER A 56 3.23 6.90 -4.55
N ALA A 57 3.38 7.33 -3.29
CA ALA A 57 4.46 6.93 -2.40
C ALA A 57 4.63 5.40 -2.32
N TYR A 58 3.54 4.65 -2.48
CA TYR A 58 3.55 3.18 -2.47
C TYR A 58 4.36 2.59 -3.62
N TYR A 59 4.37 3.23 -4.79
CA TYR A 59 4.99 2.64 -5.97
C TYR A 59 6.49 2.38 -5.77
N LEU A 60 7.20 3.26 -5.05
CA LEU A 60 8.62 3.03 -4.74
C LEU A 60 8.82 1.86 -3.76
N LEU A 61 7.95 1.73 -2.75
CA LEU A 61 7.96 0.60 -1.83
C LEU A 61 7.66 -0.71 -2.56
N PHE A 62 6.68 -0.69 -3.47
CA PHE A 62 6.34 -1.82 -4.33
C PHE A 62 7.54 -2.27 -5.16
N LYS A 63 8.19 -1.36 -5.91
CA LYS A 63 9.41 -1.64 -6.68
C LYS A 63 10.51 -2.26 -5.82
N ALA A 64 10.72 -1.73 -4.62
CA ALA A 64 11.74 -2.23 -3.70
C ALA A 64 11.54 -3.70 -3.31
N ILE A 65 10.29 -4.19 -3.23
CA ILE A 65 10.01 -5.59 -2.91
C ILE A 65 10.56 -6.53 -4.00
N PHE A 66 10.50 -6.13 -5.26
CA PHE A 66 10.88 -6.98 -6.39
C PHE A 66 12.35 -6.81 -6.80
N GLU A 67 12.93 -5.63 -6.58
CA GLU A 67 14.19 -5.27 -7.26
C GLU A 67 15.43 -5.30 -6.37
N ILE A 68 15.31 -4.96 -5.08
CA ILE A 68 16.49 -4.62 -4.27
C ILE A 68 16.81 -5.60 -3.14
N LYS A 69 16.12 -6.75 -3.07
CA LYS A 69 16.28 -7.73 -1.99
C LYS A 69 17.75 -8.12 -1.75
N THR A 70 18.50 -8.37 -2.81
CA THR A 70 19.91 -8.81 -2.73
C THR A 70 20.87 -7.63 -2.61
N SER A 71 20.61 -6.53 -3.33
CA SER A 71 21.54 -5.40 -3.42
C SER A 71 21.47 -4.44 -2.24
N TYR A 72 20.28 -4.27 -1.64
CA TYR A 72 20.04 -3.33 -0.53
C TYR A 72 19.08 -3.98 0.49
N PRO A 73 19.53 -4.98 1.26
CA PRO A 73 18.67 -5.79 2.11
C PRO A 73 17.98 -4.97 3.22
N THR A 74 18.64 -3.96 3.78
CA THR A 74 18.04 -3.07 4.80
C THR A 74 16.87 -2.26 4.22
N ALA A 75 17.09 -1.64 3.06
CA ALA A 75 16.07 -0.90 2.32
C ALA A 75 14.88 -1.81 1.93
N TYR A 76 15.17 -3.04 1.47
CA TYR A 76 14.14 -4.06 1.20
C TYR A 76 13.28 -4.36 2.43
N GLN A 77 13.89 -4.48 3.62
CA GLN A 77 13.14 -4.73 4.87
C GLN A 77 12.15 -3.60 5.19
N THR A 78 12.46 -2.35 4.84
CA THR A 78 11.53 -1.22 5.01
C THR A 78 10.24 -1.45 4.22
N ALA A 79 10.34 -1.89 2.97
CA ALA A 79 9.17 -2.16 2.14
C ALA A 79 8.36 -3.37 2.65
N ILE A 80 9.03 -4.44 3.08
CA ILE A 80 8.36 -5.62 3.65
C ILE A 80 7.65 -5.29 4.96
N ARG A 81 8.27 -4.49 5.84
CA ARG A 81 7.64 -4.02 7.08
C ARG A 81 6.40 -3.18 6.79
N TYR A 82 6.47 -2.29 5.80
CA TYR A 82 5.29 -1.53 5.37
C TYR A 82 4.17 -2.45 4.88
N ARG A 83 4.48 -3.42 4.00
CA ARG A 83 3.47 -4.35 3.45
C ARG A 83 2.79 -5.18 4.54
N ARG A 84 3.53 -5.61 5.56
CA ARG A 84 2.97 -6.29 6.74
C ARG A 84 2.07 -5.35 7.54
N TRP A 85 2.51 -4.12 7.77
CA TRP A 85 1.75 -3.13 8.51
C TRP A 85 0.41 -2.82 7.83
N ILE A 86 0.41 -2.46 6.54
CA ILE A 86 -0.83 -2.13 5.83
C ILE A 86 -1.79 -3.33 5.77
N LYS A 87 -1.29 -4.56 5.60
CA LYS A 87 -2.15 -5.76 5.65
C LYS A 87 -2.85 -5.90 7.01
N ASN A 88 -2.14 -5.60 8.10
CA ASN A 88 -2.74 -5.62 9.43
C ASN A 88 -3.80 -4.52 9.60
N GLU A 89 -3.53 -3.30 9.14
CA GLU A 89 -4.52 -2.20 9.20
C GLU A 89 -5.79 -2.56 8.42
N ILE A 90 -5.65 -3.12 7.21
CA ILE A 90 -6.79 -3.62 6.43
C ILE A 90 -7.51 -4.71 7.20
N PHE A 91 -6.81 -5.70 7.75
CA PHE A 91 -7.43 -6.75 8.55
C PHE A 91 -8.23 -6.19 9.74
N CYS A 92 -7.68 -5.21 10.46
CA CYS A 92 -8.39 -4.54 11.56
C CYS A 92 -9.66 -3.83 11.07
N LEU A 93 -9.58 -3.08 9.96
CA LEU A 93 -10.76 -2.46 9.35
C LEU A 93 -11.83 -3.48 8.96
N LEU A 94 -11.44 -4.60 8.35
CA LEU A 94 -12.38 -5.66 7.96
C LEU A 94 -13.09 -6.24 9.20
N MET A 95 -12.36 -6.42 10.31
CA MET A 95 -12.91 -6.96 11.57
C MET A 95 -13.96 -6.05 12.21
N GLU A 96 -13.93 -4.73 11.96
CA GLU A 96 -14.96 -3.80 12.46
C GLU A 96 -16.34 -4.07 11.83
N THR A 97 -16.39 -4.64 10.62
CA THR A 97 -17.64 -4.84 9.87
C THR A 97 -18.12 -6.28 9.85
N LYS A 98 -17.23 -7.26 9.93
CA LYS A 98 -17.57 -8.69 9.81
C LYS A 98 -17.03 -9.50 10.99
N LYS A 99 -17.90 -10.29 11.62
CA LYS A 99 -17.56 -11.13 12.80
C LYS A 99 -16.56 -12.27 12.51
N ALA A 100 -16.40 -12.69 11.26
CA ALA A 100 -15.58 -13.83 10.86
C ALA A 100 -14.70 -13.47 9.66
N VAL A 101 -13.77 -12.55 9.84
CA VAL A 101 -12.78 -12.18 8.82
C VAL A 101 -11.55 -13.07 8.93
N SER A 102 -11.05 -13.52 7.78
CA SER A 102 -9.75 -14.18 7.70
C SER A 102 -8.65 -13.21 7.29
N TYR A 103 -7.42 -13.47 7.75
CA TYR A 103 -6.26 -12.71 7.30
C TYR A 103 -6.03 -12.82 5.78
N ALA A 104 -6.55 -13.87 5.15
CA ALA A 104 -6.54 -14.06 3.70
C ALA A 104 -7.39 -13.02 2.96
N GLU A 105 -8.48 -12.51 3.56
CA GLU A 105 -9.30 -11.45 2.93
C GLU A 105 -8.53 -10.13 2.85
N ALA A 106 -7.76 -9.79 3.89
CA ALA A 106 -6.86 -8.64 3.84
C ALA A 106 -5.73 -8.85 2.82
N GLU A 107 -5.22 -10.08 2.69
CA GLU A 107 -4.21 -10.42 1.69
C GLU A 107 -4.73 -10.31 0.25
N ILE A 108 -5.98 -10.73 -0.01
CA ILE A 108 -6.63 -10.53 -1.31
C ILE A 108 -6.67 -9.04 -1.67
N PHE A 109 -7.01 -8.17 -0.70
CA PHE A 109 -7.00 -6.73 -0.94
C PHE A 109 -5.62 -6.19 -1.33
N ILE A 110 -4.56 -6.65 -0.67
CA ILE A 110 -3.17 -6.30 -1.04
C ILE A 110 -2.84 -6.80 -2.46
N PHE A 111 -3.25 -8.02 -2.82
CA PHE A 111 -3.05 -8.53 -4.19
C PHE A 111 -3.83 -7.77 -5.25
N MET A 112 -5.01 -7.24 -4.91
CA MET A 112 -5.74 -6.35 -5.81
C MET A 112 -4.98 -5.05 -6.07
N ILE A 113 -4.38 -4.46 -5.03
CA ILE A 113 -3.49 -3.30 -5.17
C ILE A 113 -2.29 -3.66 -6.07
N ASP A 114 -1.62 -4.79 -5.80
CA ASP A 114 -0.47 -5.23 -6.59
C ASP A 114 -0.84 -5.42 -8.07
N GLY A 115 -1.97 -6.11 -8.32
CA GLY A 115 -2.51 -6.32 -9.66
C GLY A 115 -2.86 -5.01 -10.37
N ALA A 116 -3.38 -4.02 -9.64
CA ALA A 116 -3.68 -2.71 -10.18
C ALA A 116 -2.41 -1.95 -10.60
N VAL A 117 -1.40 -1.91 -9.72
CA VAL A 117 -0.09 -1.30 -10.03
C VAL A 117 0.56 -1.99 -11.24
N LEU A 118 0.58 -3.32 -11.27
CA LEU A 118 1.11 -4.09 -12.42
C LEU A 118 0.31 -3.84 -13.70
N GLY A 119 -1.01 -3.76 -13.60
CA GLY A 119 -1.87 -3.45 -14.72
C GLY A 119 -1.57 -2.08 -15.31
N LEU A 120 -1.35 -1.05 -14.47
CA LEU A 120 -0.94 0.29 -14.90
C LEU A 120 0.45 0.32 -15.58
N LEU A 121 1.34 -0.64 -15.25
CA LEU A 121 2.65 -0.76 -15.91
C LEU A 121 2.58 -1.47 -17.26
N THR A 122 1.54 -2.27 -17.50
CA THR A 122 1.43 -3.16 -18.67
C THR A 122 0.34 -2.76 -19.65
N SER A 123 -0.65 -1.96 -19.23
CA SER A 123 -1.75 -1.47 -20.07
C SER A 123 -2.37 -0.19 -19.51
N ASP A 124 -3.07 0.59 -20.34
CA ASP A 124 -3.83 1.78 -19.91
C ASP A 124 -5.26 1.46 -19.40
N ARG A 125 -5.62 0.18 -19.16
CA ARG A 125 -7.00 -0.22 -18.83
C ARG A 125 -7.33 -0.05 -17.34
N VAL A 126 -7.46 1.20 -16.91
CA VAL A 126 -7.83 1.57 -15.53
C VAL A 126 -9.24 1.07 -15.12
N GLU A 127 -10.17 1.00 -16.07
CA GLU A 127 -11.58 0.65 -15.79
C GLU A 127 -11.78 -0.77 -15.23
N GLU A 128 -10.99 -1.75 -15.68
CA GLU A 128 -11.12 -3.15 -15.23
C GLU A 128 -10.70 -3.29 -13.75
N GLN A 129 -9.73 -2.49 -13.29
CA GLN A 129 -9.21 -2.55 -11.93
C GLN A 129 -10.19 -1.97 -10.91
N THR A 130 -10.86 -0.87 -11.25
CA THR A 130 -11.88 -0.26 -10.39
C THR A 130 -13.08 -1.19 -10.18
N LYS A 131 -13.47 -1.95 -11.21
CA LYS A 131 -14.55 -2.96 -11.09
C LYS A 131 -14.24 -4.04 -10.07
N LEU A 132 -12.98 -4.52 -10.03
CA LEU A 132 -12.57 -5.54 -9.04
C LEU A 132 -12.69 -5.02 -7.61
N LEU A 133 -12.32 -3.77 -7.38
CA LEU A 133 -12.52 -3.10 -6.08
C LEU A 133 -14.01 -3.06 -5.72
N ASP A 134 -14.88 -2.65 -6.64
CA ASP A 134 -16.31 -2.58 -6.38
C ASP A 134 -16.91 -3.96 -6.04
N TYR A 135 -16.53 -5.01 -6.76
CA TYR A 135 -16.95 -6.39 -6.43
C TYR A 135 -16.49 -6.84 -5.05
N PHE A 136 -15.25 -6.51 -4.68
CA PHE A 136 -14.71 -6.83 -3.35
C PHE A 136 -15.49 -6.11 -2.25
N LEU A 137 -15.80 -4.82 -2.43
CA LEU A 137 -16.56 -4.03 -1.46
C LEU A 137 -18.00 -4.53 -1.29
N VAL A 138 -18.67 -4.91 -2.38
CA VAL A 138 -20.02 -5.51 -2.33
C VAL A 138 -20.03 -6.84 -1.59
N ARG A 139 -18.97 -7.66 -1.72
CA ARG A 139 -18.88 -8.96 -1.06
C ARG A 139 -18.68 -8.85 0.46
N ILE A 140 -18.07 -7.76 0.94
CA ILE A 140 -17.67 -7.61 2.34
C ILE A 140 -18.69 -6.82 3.17
N ASN A 141 -19.49 -5.96 2.52
CA ASN A 141 -20.72 -5.42 3.11
C ASN A 141 -21.76 -6.52 3.33
#